data_AF-A0AAT9IXS9-F1
#
_entry.id   AF-A0AAT9IXS9-F1
#
_cell.length_a   1.000
_cell.length_b   1.000
_cell.length_c   1.000
_cell.angle_alpha   90.00
_cell.angle_beta   90.00
_cell.angle_gamma   90.00
#
_symmetry.space_group_name_H-M   'P 1'
#
loop_
_entity.id
_entity.type
_entity.pdbx_description
1 polymer ?
#
loop_
_entity_poly.entity_id
_entity_poly.type
_entity_poly.pdbx_seq_one_letter_code
_entity_poly.pdbx_strand_id
1 'polypeptide(L)'
;MQILSMKNLNSVGWWEFRRVTYNLILVPFLAGSLWLGAFLVSQTSLRNMPVEPLGLVFMAGIFLVLANLAYTIGWLTEILWSNGKTDLTRPYRWRMWIWGTVLSVVLAWLPAALGILIFLLHLFH
;
A
#
# COMPACT_ATOMS: atom_id res chain seq x y z
N MET A 1 28.23 -0.90 -18.75
CA MET A 1 27.08 -0.92 -17.82
C MET A 1 27.26 -2.07 -16.82
N GLN A 2 28.24 -1.99 -15.91
CA GLN A 2 28.45 -2.99 -14.84
C GLN A 2 27.55 -2.65 -13.66
N ILE A 3 26.26 -2.98 -13.73
CA ILE A 3 25.28 -2.53 -12.72
C ILE A 3 25.10 -3.55 -11.56
N LEU A 4 25.62 -4.77 -11.67
CA LEU A 4 25.40 -5.82 -10.65
C LEU A 4 26.71 -6.23 -9.97
N SER A 5 27.19 -5.38 -9.06
CA SER A 5 28.14 -5.79 -8.02
C SER A 5 27.45 -6.75 -7.03
N MET A 6 28.19 -7.68 -6.41
CA MET A 6 27.67 -8.58 -5.37
C MET A 6 26.97 -7.83 -4.21
N LYS A 7 27.36 -6.58 -3.94
CA LYS A 7 26.71 -5.71 -2.95
C LYS A 7 25.28 -5.31 -3.36
N ASN A 8 25.03 -5.12 -4.65
CA ASN A 8 23.71 -4.78 -5.19
C ASN A 8 22.77 -5.99 -5.12
N LEU A 9 23.27 -7.21 -5.38
CA LEU A 9 22.50 -8.45 -5.24
C LEU A 9 22.00 -8.68 -3.81
N ASN A 10 22.80 -8.38 -2.79
CA ASN A 10 22.37 -8.44 -1.39
C ASN A 10 21.26 -7.41 -1.08
N SER A 11 21.39 -6.19 -1.61
CA SER A 11 20.34 -5.17 -1.51
C SER A 11 19.03 -5.64 -2.16
N VAL A 12 19.09 -6.12 -3.40
CA VAL A 12 17.93 -6.64 -4.13
C VAL A 12 17.28 -7.79 -3.36
N GLY A 13 18.06 -8.76 -2.86
CA GLY A 13 17.52 -9.86 -2.06
C GLY A 13 16.83 -9.40 -0.77
N TRP A 14 17.39 -8.38 -0.09
CA TRP A 14 16.79 -7.80 1.12
C TRP A 14 15.42 -7.18 0.86
N TRP A 15 15.27 -6.48 -0.27
CA TRP A 15 14.00 -5.90 -0.71
C TRP A 15 13.07 -7.02 -1.23
N GLU A 16 13.46 -7.85 -2.19
CA GLU A 16 12.56 -8.87 -2.75
C GLU A 16 11.98 -9.82 -1.69
N PHE A 17 12.77 -10.24 -0.70
CA PHE A 17 12.24 -11.04 0.41
C PHE A 17 11.14 -10.31 1.20
N ARG A 18 11.34 -9.01 1.46
CA ARG A 18 10.38 -8.16 2.18
C ARG A 18 9.18 -7.76 1.36
N ARG A 19 9.25 -7.83 0.03
CA ARG A 19 8.10 -7.63 -0.86
C ARG A 19 7.02 -8.68 -0.56
N VAL A 20 7.42 -9.92 -0.31
CA VAL A 20 6.51 -10.99 0.09
C VAL A 20 5.84 -10.66 1.44
N THR A 21 6.63 -10.31 2.46
CA THR A 21 6.08 -9.91 3.78
C THR A 21 5.17 -8.69 3.68
N TYR A 22 5.56 -7.68 2.90
CA TYR A 22 4.78 -6.47 2.64
C TYR A 22 3.41 -6.81 2.01
N ASN A 23 3.38 -7.65 0.98
CA ASN A 23 2.14 -8.09 0.36
C ASN A 23 1.28 -8.93 1.31
N LEU A 24 1.89 -9.83 2.09
CA LEU A 24 1.18 -10.62 3.10
C LEU A 24 0.52 -9.77 4.19
N ILE A 25 1.12 -8.62 4.52
CA ILE A 25 0.51 -7.63 5.42
C ILE A 25 -0.63 -6.90 4.70
N LEU A 26 -0.40 -6.41 3.49
CA LEU A 26 -1.34 -5.53 2.79
C LEU A 26 -2.64 -6.18 2.34
N VAL A 27 -2.57 -7.41 1.85
CA VAL A 27 -3.75 -8.15 1.34
C VAL A 27 -4.87 -8.23 2.39
N PRO A 28 -4.65 -8.69 3.64
CA PRO A 28 -5.71 -8.75 4.64
C PRO A 28 -6.22 -7.38 5.07
N PHE A 29 -5.36 -6.35 5.14
CA PHE A 29 -5.82 -4.99 5.45
C PHE A 29 -6.73 -4.41 4.35
N LEU A 30 -6.35 -4.57 3.09
CA LEU A 30 -7.18 -4.13 1.96
C LEU A 30 -8.50 -4.93 1.91
N ALA A 31 -8.44 -6.26 2.04
CA ALA A 31 -9.64 -7.09 2.03
C ALA A 31 -10.59 -6.73 3.19
N GLY A 32 -10.04 -6.52 4.39
CA GLY A 32 -10.80 -6.09 5.56
C GLY A 32 -11.41 -4.70 5.39
N SER A 33 -10.69 -3.75 4.78
CA SER A 33 -11.23 -2.41 4.56
C SER A 33 -12.33 -2.39 3.50
N LEU A 34 -12.18 -3.16 2.42
CA LEU A 34 -13.20 -3.33 1.39
C LEU A 34 -14.46 -3.97 1.97
N TRP A 35 -14.29 -5.03 2.76
CA TRP A 35 -15.40 -5.70 3.44
C TRP A 35 -16.11 -4.75 4.40
N LEU A 36 -15.38 -4.03 5.26
CA LEU A 36 -15.97 -3.09 6.21
C LEU A 36 -16.69 -1.93 5.51
N GLY A 37 -16.06 -1.35 4.49
CA GLY A 37 -16.65 -0.28 3.69
C GLY A 37 -17.96 -0.72 3.03
N ALA A 38 -17.95 -1.88 2.37
CA ALA A 38 -19.14 -2.47 1.75
C ALA A 38 -20.23 -2.80 2.77
N PHE A 39 -19.85 -3.36 3.92
CA PHE A 39 -20.77 -3.67 5.01
C PHE A 39 -21.47 -2.40 5.53
N LEU A 40 -20.72 -1.33 5.82
CA LEU A 40 -21.29 -0.06 6.30
C LEU A 40 -22.22 0.59 5.28
N VAL A 41 -21.82 0.63 4.01
CA VAL A 41 -22.68 1.15 2.93
C VAL A 41 -23.97 0.33 2.80
N SER A 42 -23.91 -0.99 3.00
CA SER A 42 -25.10 -1.85 2.97
C SER A 42 -26.13 -1.57 4.07
N GLN A 43 -25.72 -0.86 5.14
CA GLN A 43 -26.62 -0.42 6.21
C GLN A 43 -27.31 0.92 5.91
N THR A 44 -27.02 1.53 4.76
CA THR A 44 -27.60 2.82 4.36
C THR A 44 -28.62 2.66 3.23
N SER A 45 -29.33 3.75 2.92
CA SER A 45 -30.22 3.82 1.75
C SER A 45 -29.50 3.57 0.41
N LEU A 46 -28.16 3.68 0.38
CA LEU A 46 -27.33 3.45 -0.80
C LEU A 46 -27.09 1.97 -1.11
N ARG A 47 -27.59 1.03 -0.29
CA ARG A 47 -27.42 -0.42 -0.51
C ARG A 47 -27.82 -0.89 -1.91
N ASN A 48 -28.84 -0.25 -2.49
CA ASN A 48 -29.38 -0.61 -3.81
C ASN A 48 -28.84 0.28 -4.93
N MET A 49 -27.96 1.25 -4.62
CA MET A 49 -27.31 2.00 -5.68
C MET A 49 -26.38 1.06 -6.45
N PRO A 50 -26.46 1.04 -7.79
CA PRO A 50 -25.51 0.30 -8.58
C PRO A 50 -24.12 0.86 -8.28
N VAL A 51 -23.30 0.07 -7.59
CA VAL A 51 -21.88 0.41 -7.44
C VAL A 51 -21.27 0.28 -8.82
N GLU A 52 -20.85 1.39 -9.42
CA GLU A 52 -20.20 1.37 -10.73
C GLU A 52 -18.95 0.47 -10.64
N PRO A 53 -18.90 -0.66 -11.35
CA PRO A 53 -17.78 -1.59 -11.30
C PRO A 53 -16.45 -0.90 -11.67
N LEU A 54 -16.54 0.10 -12.54
CA LEU A 54 -15.44 0.98 -12.93
C LEU A 54 -14.87 1.79 -11.76
N GLY A 55 -15.71 2.33 -10.87
CA GLY A 55 -15.25 3.09 -9.70
C GLY A 55 -14.47 2.22 -8.71
N LEU A 56 -14.93 0.99 -8.48
CA LEU A 56 -14.22 0.01 -7.65
C LEU A 56 -12.88 -0.40 -8.26
N VAL A 57 -12.86 -0.73 -9.55
CA VAL A 57 -11.63 -1.08 -10.28
C VAL A 57 -10.65 0.09 -10.29
N PHE A 58 -11.13 1.31 -10.47
CA PHE A 58 -10.28 2.51 -10.48
C PHE A 58 -9.66 2.79 -9.12
N MET A 59 -10.44 2.73 -8.03
CA MET A 59 -9.93 2.93 -6.67
C MET A 59 -8.96 1.82 -6.25
N ALA A 60 -9.27 0.56 -6.56
CA ALA A 60 -8.36 -0.55 -6.33
C ALA A 60 -7.07 -0.41 -7.15
N GLY A 61 -7.17 0.05 -8.40
CA GLY A 61 -6.05 0.32 -9.29
C GLY A 61 -5.13 1.43 -8.77
N ILE A 62 -5.70 2.57 -8.36
CA ILE A 62 -4.95 3.66 -7.72
C ILE A 62 -4.22 3.16 -6.48
N PHE A 63 -4.91 2.40 -5.63
CA PHE A 63 -4.31 1.83 -4.43
C PHE A 63 -3.13 0.91 -4.77
N LEU A 64 -3.30 0.01 -5.74
CA LEU A 64 -2.22 -0.87 -6.21
C LEU A 64 -1.00 -0.08 -6.68
N VAL A 65 -1.21 0.99 -7.44
CA VAL A 65 -0.13 1.87 -7.91
C VAL A 65 0.55 2.55 -6.73
N LEU A 66 -0.20 3.17 -5.82
CA LEU A 66 0.35 3.88 -4.66
C LEU A 66 1.12 2.95 -3.71
N ALA A 67 0.58 1.76 -3.44
CA ALA A 67 1.24 0.75 -2.62
C ALA A 67 2.55 0.27 -3.28
N ASN A 68 2.56 0.08 -4.60
CA ASN A 68 3.79 -0.27 -5.29
C ASN A 68 4.79 0.89 -5.28
N LEU A 69 4.34 2.13 -5.52
CA LEU A 69 5.21 3.31 -5.47
C LEU A 69 5.84 3.50 -4.09
N ALA A 70 5.07 3.39 -3.01
CA ALA A 70 5.59 3.51 -1.64
C ALA A 70 6.72 2.49 -1.38
N TYR A 71 6.56 1.27 -1.88
CA TYR A 71 7.56 0.22 -1.78
C TYR A 71 8.78 0.50 -2.67
N THR A 72 8.55 0.86 -3.94
CA THR A 72 9.60 1.10 -4.94
C THR A 72 10.43 2.34 -4.61
N ILE A 73 9.87 3.37 -3.99
CA ILE A 73 10.61 4.55 -3.54
C ILE A 73 11.64 4.19 -2.46
N GLY A 74 11.29 3.32 -1.51
CA GLY A 74 12.25 2.83 -0.49
C GLY A 74 13.43 2.09 -1.13
N TRP A 75 13.15 1.28 -2.15
CA TRP A 75 14.19 0.56 -2.89
C TRP A 75 15.04 1.48 -3.78
N LEU A 76 14.40 2.42 -4.50
CA LEU A 76 15.07 3.38 -5.38
C LEU A 76 15.95 4.36 -4.59
N THR A 77 15.49 4.83 -3.43
CA THR A 77 16.29 5.73 -2.59
C THR A 77 17.60 5.08 -2.15
N GLU A 78 17.59 3.79 -1.85
CA GLU A 78 18.82 3.06 -1.54
C GLU A 78 19.80 2.99 -2.75
N ILE A 79 19.30 2.67 -3.94
CA ILE A 79 20.13 2.53 -5.14
C ILE A 79 20.68 3.89 -5.59
N LEU A 80 19.83 4.92 -5.61
CA LEU A 80 20.13 6.22 -6.22
C LEU A 80 20.87 7.17 -5.26
N TRP A 81 20.50 7.20 -3.97
CA TRP A 81 21.08 8.16 -3.01
C TRP A 81 22.58 7.94 -2.78
N SER A 82 23.01 6.67 -2.81
CA SER A 82 24.37 6.30 -2.42
C SER A 82 25.31 6.03 -3.60
N ASN A 83 24.90 6.28 -4.85
CA ASN A 83 25.58 5.77 -6.06
C ASN A 83 25.90 4.26 -5.95
N GLY A 84 24.98 3.48 -5.36
CA GLY A 84 25.18 2.05 -5.09
C GLY A 84 26.06 1.71 -3.88
N LYS A 85 26.48 2.68 -3.05
CA LYS A 85 27.15 2.42 -1.76
C LYS A 85 26.14 2.01 -0.69
N THR A 86 25.65 0.78 -0.82
CA THR A 86 24.66 0.14 0.08
C THR A 86 25.03 0.14 1.56
N ASP A 87 26.31 0.27 1.90
CA ASP A 87 26.78 0.26 3.29
C ASP A 87 26.31 1.50 4.07
N LEU A 88 26.13 2.64 3.40
CA LEU A 88 25.65 3.89 4.01
C LEU A 88 24.14 3.89 4.24
N THR A 89 23.38 3.20 3.38
CA THR A 89 21.91 3.14 3.41
C THR A 89 21.39 1.97 4.26
N ARG A 90 22.23 0.96 4.49
CA ARG A 90 21.91 -0.25 5.27
C ARG A 90 21.21 0.01 6.61
N PRO A 91 21.63 0.99 7.44
CA PRO A 91 20.97 1.26 8.73
C PRO A 91 19.54 1.78 8.58
N TYR A 92 19.25 2.45 7.46
CA TYR A 92 17.97 3.11 7.22
C TYR A 92 16.94 2.22 6.52
N ARG A 93 17.37 1.15 5.84
CA ARG A 93 16.49 0.23 5.10
C ARG A 93 15.28 -0.21 5.91
N TRP A 94 15.51 -0.63 7.15
CA TRP A 94 14.45 -1.10 8.04
C TRP A 94 13.41 -0.01 8.34
N ARG A 95 13.86 1.21 8.61
CA ARG A 95 12.97 2.35 8.85
C ARG A 95 12.18 2.70 7.59
N MET A 96 12.82 2.74 6.43
CA MET A 96 12.16 3.02 5.16
C MET A 96 11.10 1.98 4.84
N TRP A 97 11.41 0.70 5.04
CA TRP A 97 10.45 -0.39 4.85
C TRP A 97 9.28 -0.30 5.82
N ILE A 98 9.51 -0.01 7.11
CA ILE A 98 8.43 0.19 8.08
C ILE A 98 7.53 1.36 7.66
N TRP A 99 8.11 2.53 7.38
CA TRP A 99 7.31 3.71 7.04
C TRP A 99 6.55 3.53 5.73
N GLY A 100 7.15 2.91 4.71
CA GLY A 100 6.46 2.55 3.47
C GLY A 100 5.32 1.56 3.70
N THR A 101 5.52 0.58 4.58
CA THR A 101 4.47 -0.40 4.97
C THR A 101 3.35 0.29 5.74
N VAL A 102 3.66 1.12 6.73
CA VAL A 102 2.68 1.87 7.53
C VAL A 102 1.86 2.79 6.63
N LEU A 103 2.51 3.56 5.77
CA LEU A 103 1.82 4.44 4.80
C LEU A 103 0.85 3.64 3.94
N SER A 104 1.29 2.49 3.42
CA SER A 104 0.47 1.67 2.53
C SER A 104 -0.70 1.00 3.26
N VAL A 105 -0.51 0.60 4.51
CA VAL A 105 -1.60 0.12 5.37
C VAL A 105 -2.61 1.24 5.65
N VAL A 106 -2.16 2.46 5.96
CA VAL A 106 -3.05 3.61 6.16
C VAL A 106 -3.86 3.89 4.89
N LEU A 107 -3.21 3.87 3.72
CA LEU A 107 -3.90 4.01 2.43
C LEU A 107 -4.87 2.86 2.16
N ALA A 108 -4.56 1.64 2.63
CA ALA A 108 -5.42 0.48 2.46
C ALA A 108 -6.75 0.64 3.20
N TRP A 109 -6.80 1.49 4.22
CA TRP A 109 -8.02 1.79 4.98
C TRP A 109 -8.93 2.85 4.34
N LEU A 110 -8.54 3.47 3.23
CA LEU A 110 -9.37 4.48 2.54
C LEU A 110 -10.79 4.00 2.18
N PRO A 111 -11.02 2.77 1.66
CA PRO A 111 -12.37 2.28 1.37
C PRO A 111 -13.27 2.22 2.60
N ALA A 112 -12.73 1.76 3.74
CA ALA A 112 -13.45 1.74 5.00
C ALA A 112 -13.73 3.15 5.53
N ALA A 113 -12.77 4.07 5.42
CA ALA A 113 -12.96 5.46 5.82
C ALA A 113 -14.11 6.13 5.04
N LEU A 114 -14.20 5.87 3.74
CA LEU A 114 -15.33 6.32 2.91
C LEU A 114 -16.66 5.69 3.36
N GLY A 115 -16.67 4.38 3.63
CA GLY A 115 -17.87 3.69 4.14
C GLY A 115 -18.33 4.24 5.50
N ILE A 116 -17.41 4.55 6.42
CA ILE A 116 -17.69 5.19 7.70
C ILE A 116 -18.30 6.58 7.49
N LEU A 117 -17.70 7.40 6.62
CA LEU A 117 -18.20 8.74 6.32
C LEU A 117 -19.64 8.68 5.78
N ILE A 118 -19.90 7.80 4.81
CA ILE A 118 -21.24 7.59 4.23
C ILE A 118 -22.25 7.16 5.30
N PHE A 119 -21.87 6.19 6.14
CA PHE A 119 -22.71 5.70 7.23
C PHE A 119 -23.03 6.79 8.25
N LEU A 120 -22.05 7.59 8.64
CA LEU A 120 -22.26 8.73 9.55
C LEU A 120 -23.19 9.77 8.93
N LEU A 121 -22.98 10.14 7.66
CA LEU A 121 -23.86 11.07 6.95
C LEU A 121 -25.31 10.56 6.90
N HIS A 122 -25.51 9.25 6.76
CA HIS A 122 -26.84 8.64 6.83
C HIS A 122 -27.48 8.73 8.22
N LEU A 123 -26.69 8.62 9.30
CA LEU A 123 -27.23 8.68 10.67
C LEU A 123 -27.75 10.08 11.04
N PHE A 124 -27.15 11.13 10.47
CA PHE A 124 -27.49 12.52 10.78
C PHE A 124 -28.53 13.14 9.82
N HIS A 125 -29.11 12.35 8.91
CA HIS A 125 -30.05 12.81 7.87
C HIS A 125 -31.26 11.88 7.78
#